data_AF-A0A559TNU1-F1
#
_entry.id   AF-A0A559TNU1-F1
#
_cell.length_a   1.000
_cell.length_b   1.000
_cell.length_c   1.000
_cell.angle_alpha   90.00
_cell.angle_beta   90.00
_cell.angle_gamma   90.00
#
_symmetry.space_group_name_H-M   'P 1'
#
loop_
_entity.id
_entity.type
_entity.pdbx_description
1 polymer ?
#
loop_
_entity_poly.entity_id
_entity_poly.type
_entity_poly.pdbx_seq_one_letter_code
_entity_poly.pdbx_strand_id
1 'polypeptide(L)'
;MTENSEEVLADPVGMIVWLVSNVEKHLDADHVRDIVCNLVRSRAGRRNLAQALHDNPSLLRTGKPPAPFRVAKLLMALREAGARDTALPHCGECGRPRPYVGSRSGGRVVKPACPRCHGVKALSKLLDGQRVCRACFAKHAAVPCARCGAVREPATRDAAGQPLCPNCLIVTRSI
;
A
#
# COMPACT_ATOMS: atom_id res chain seq x y z
N MET A 1 -10.26 -16.16 -33.67
CA MET A 1 -9.58 -15.87 -32.38
C MET A 1 -10.60 -15.50 -31.30
N THR A 2 -11.63 -16.33 -31.12
CA THR A 2 -12.81 -16.03 -30.29
C THR A 2 -13.01 -17.03 -29.14
N GLU A 3 -12.20 -18.08 -29.05
CA GLU A 3 -12.36 -19.15 -28.04
C GLU A 3 -11.82 -18.78 -26.65
N ASN A 4 -10.98 -17.75 -26.52
CA ASN A 4 -10.29 -17.47 -25.26
C ASN A 4 -11.09 -16.58 -24.28
N SER A 5 -12.06 -15.79 -24.76
CA SER A 5 -12.76 -14.78 -23.93
C SER A 5 -13.95 -15.33 -23.13
N GLU A 6 -14.62 -16.39 -23.61
CA GLU A 6 -15.70 -17.06 -22.85
C GLU A 6 -15.14 -17.93 -21.72
N GLU A 7 -13.99 -18.58 -21.94
CA GLU A 7 -13.29 -19.40 -20.94
C GLU A 7 -12.65 -18.53 -19.82
N VAL A 8 -12.10 -17.36 -20.18
CA VAL A 8 -11.61 -16.32 -19.23
C VAL A 8 -12.68 -15.91 -18.20
N LEU A 9 -13.95 -15.96 -18.59
CA LEU A 9 -15.07 -15.52 -17.77
C LEU A 9 -15.67 -16.65 -16.91
N ALA A 10 -15.41 -17.92 -17.23
CA ALA A 10 -15.95 -19.07 -16.49
C ALA A 10 -15.33 -19.17 -15.09
N ASP A 11 -13.99 -19.05 -15.00
CA ASP A 11 -13.25 -18.98 -13.74
C ASP A 11 -12.36 -17.71 -13.68
N PRO A 12 -12.92 -16.56 -13.24
CA PRO A 12 -12.15 -15.33 -13.12
C PRO A 12 -11.05 -15.44 -12.06
N VAL A 13 -11.16 -16.33 -11.07
CA VAL A 13 -10.11 -16.49 -10.05
C VAL A 13 -8.96 -17.29 -10.64
N GLY A 14 -9.24 -18.40 -11.31
CA GLY A 14 -8.23 -19.20 -12.02
C GLY A 14 -7.43 -18.40 -13.04
N MET A 15 -8.09 -17.53 -13.82
CA MET A 15 -7.40 -16.60 -14.74
C MET A 15 -6.41 -15.69 -14.03
N ILE A 16 -6.83 -15.07 -12.91
CA ILE A 16 -5.95 -14.18 -12.13
C ILE A 16 -4.77 -14.97 -11.55
N VAL A 17 -5.03 -16.14 -10.97
CA VAL A 17 -3.99 -17.03 -10.43
C VAL A 17 -2.98 -17.38 -11.51
N TRP A 18 -3.45 -17.82 -12.68
CA TRP A 18 -2.58 -18.16 -13.81
C TRP A 18 -1.72 -16.97 -14.26
N LEU A 19 -2.29 -15.76 -14.39
CA LEU A 19 -1.55 -14.55 -14.76
C LEU A 19 -0.48 -14.21 -13.71
N VAL A 20 -0.82 -14.31 -12.42
CA VAL A 20 0.11 -14.03 -11.32
C VAL A 20 1.21 -15.07 -11.26
N SER A 21 0.92 -16.37 -11.38
CA SER A 21 1.92 -17.44 -11.42
C SER A 21 2.84 -17.38 -12.64
N ASN A 22 2.46 -16.63 -13.69
CA ASN A 22 3.36 -16.31 -14.79
C ASN A 22 4.37 -15.20 -14.44
N VAL A 23 4.03 -14.35 -13.49
CA VAL A 23 4.89 -13.26 -13.02
C VAL A 23 5.73 -13.67 -11.81
N GLU A 24 5.10 -14.27 -10.81
CA GLU A 24 5.65 -14.66 -9.51
C GLU A 24 5.78 -16.18 -9.47
N LYS A 25 6.94 -16.70 -9.88
CA LYS A 25 7.15 -18.15 -10.00
C LYS A 25 7.29 -18.86 -8.65
N HIS A 26 7.63 -18.12 -7.59
CA HIS A 26 7.82 -18.65 -6.24
C HIS A 26 6.59 -18.54 -5.34
N LEU A 27 5.54 -17.84 -5.76
CA LEU A 27 4.31 -17.76 -4.98
C LEU A 27 3.41 -18.94 -5.28
N ASP A 28 2.97 -19.60 -4.21
CA ASP A 28 2.04 -20.70 -4.27
C ASP A 28 0.68 -20.28 -4.85
N ALA A 29 0.11 -21.13 -5.72
CA ALA A 29 -1.10 -20.82 -6.47
C ALA A 29 -2.34 -20.76 -5.56
N ASP A 30 -2.40 -21.58 -4.51
CA ASP A 30 -3.49 -21.56 -3.55
C ASP A 30 -3.42 -20.33 -2.64
N HIS A 31 -2.21 -19.93 -2.24
CA HIS A 31 -2.02 -18.66 -1.54
C HIS A 31 -2.46 -17.46 -2.41
N VAL A 32 -2.11 -17.43 -3.70
CA VAL A 32 -2.59 -16.37 -4.62
C VAL A 32 -4.12 -16.39 -4.73
N ARG A 33 -4.73 -17.57 -4.83
CA ARG A 33 -6.19 -17.74 -4.85
C ARG A 33 -6.84 -17.15 -3.59
N ASP A 34 -6.29 -17.42 -2.41
CA ASP A 34 -6.78 -16.89 -1.14
C ASP A 34 -6.70 -15.37 -1.09
N ILE A 35 -5.58 -14.78 -1.53
CA ILE A 35 -5.40 -13.33 -1.63
C ILE A 35 -6.52 -12.72 -2.51
N VAL A 36 -6.76 -13.28 -3.69
CA VAL A 36 -7.78 -12.79 -4.63
C VAL A 36 -9.18 -12.91 -4.04
N CYS A 37 -9.50 -14.06 -3.43
CA CYS A 37 -10.81 -14.33 -2.84
C CYS A 37 -11.13 -13.42 -1.66
N ASN A 38 -10.14 -13.14 -0.81
CA ASN A 38 -10.26 -12.24 0.34
C ASN A 38 -10.33 -10.77 -0.09
N LEU A 39 -9.54 -10.38 -1.08
CA LEU A 39 -9.50 -9.02 -1.60
C LEU A 39 -10.80 -8.62 -2.28
N VAL A 40 -11.38 -9.51 -3.10
CA VAL A 40 -12.57 -9.24 -3.89
C VAL A 40 -13.62 -10.30 -3.63
N ARG A 41 -14.55 -10.00 -2.71
CA ARG A 41 -15.60 -10.94 -2.30
C ARG A 41 -16.68 -11.17 -3.36
N SER A 42 -17.03 -10.14 -4.14
CA SER A 42 -18.10 -10.22 -5.13
C SER A 42 -17.66 -10.91 -6.43
N ARG A 43 -18.51 -11.77 -7.00
CA ARG A 43 -18.28 -12.40 -8.33
C ARG A 43 -18.06 -11.38 -9.44
N ALA A 44 -18.89 -10.33 -9.52
CA ALA A 44 -18.75 -9.27 -10.52
C ALA A 44 -17.39 -8.54 -10.39
N GLY A 45 -16.96 -8.25 -9.15
CA GLY A 45 -15.65 -7.65 -8.90
C GLY A 45 -14.49 -8.53 -9.36
N ARG A 46 -14.57 -9.86 -9.15
CA ARG A 46 -13.56 -10.82 -9.61
C ARG A 46 -13.48 -10.85 -11.13
N ARG A 47 -14.63 -10.88 -11.82
CA ARG A 47 -14.69 -10.78 -13.30
C ARG A 47 -14.08 -9.48 -13.81
N ASN A 48 -14.41 -8.34 -13.21
CA ASN A 48 -13.84 -7.05 -13.61
C ASN A 48 -12.32 -6.99 -13.39
N LEU A 49 -11.81 -7.60 -12.32
CA LEU A 49 -10.36 -7.69 -12.07
C LEU A 49 -9.67 -8.61 -13.08
N ALA A 50 -10.24 -9.79 -13.33
CA ALA A 50 -9.74 -10.74 -14.31
C ALA A 50 -9.70 -10.13 -15.72
N GLN A 51 -10.79 -9.47 -16.14
CA GLN A 51 -10.87 -8.79 -17.43
C GLN A 51 -9.78 -7.71 -17.56
N ALA A 52 -9.62 -6.84 -16.56
CA ALA A 52 -8.61 -5.79 -16.61
C ALA A 52 -7.17 -6.32 -16.71
N LEU A 53 -6.88 -7.45 -16.07
CA LEU A 53 -5.57 -8.10 -16.14
C LEU A 53 -5.39 -8.90 -17.43
N HIS A 54 -6.46 -9.48 -17.98
CA HIS A 54 -6.45 -10.14 -19.27
C HIS A 54 -6.20 -9.15 -20.41
N ASP A 55 -6.91 -8.01 -20.40
CA ASP A 55 -6.77 -6.94 -21.39
C ASP A 55 -5.37 -6.31 -21.34
N ASN A 56 -4.75 -6.27 -20.15
CA ASN A 56 -3.41 -5.71 -19.97
C ASN A 56 -2.60 -6.44 -18.87
N PRO A 57 -1.95 -7.57 -19.21
CA PRO A 57 -1.15 -8.33 -18.24
C PRO A 57 0.06 -7.57 -17.71
N SER A 58 0.57 -6.60 -18.49
CA SER A 58 1.73 -5.79 -18.10
C SER A 58 1.48 -4.97 -16.83
N LEU A 59 0.22 -4.79 -16.41
CA LEU A 59 -0.14 -4.13 -15.16
C LEU A 59 0.48 -4.82 -13.93
N LEU A 60 0.65 -6.15 -13.96
CA LEU A 60 1.29 -6.89 -12.88
C LEU A 60 2.75 -6.47 -12.67
N ARG A 61 3.49 -6.25 -13.77
CA ARG A 61 4.92 -5.89 -13.74
C ARG A 61 5.18 -4.39 -13.75
N THR A 62 4.23 -3.58 -14.20
CA THR A 62 4.43 -2.12 -14.35
C THR A 62 3.65 -1.30 -13.34
N GLY A 63 2.44 -1.73 -12.96
CA GLY A 63 1.54 -0.97 -12.09
C GLY A 63 1.16 0.42 -12.60
N LYS A 64 1.41 0.73 -13.88
CA LYS A 64 1.23 2.08 -14.46
C LYS A 64 -0.25 2.41 -14.72
N PRO A 65 -0.68 3.68 -14.56
CA PRO A 65 -1.99 4.14 -15.00
C PRO A 65 -2.21 3.86 -16.50
N PRO A 66 -3.44 3.57 -16.98
CA PRO A 66 -4.74 3.67 -16.30
C PRO A 66 -5.16 2.40 -15.52
N ALA A 67 -4.25 1.77 -14.77
CA ALA A 67 -4.56 0.66 -13.85
C ALA A 67 -5.81 0.94 -12.97
N PRO A 68 -6.82 0.05 -12.99
CA PRO A 68 -7.95 0.14 -12.08
C PRO A 68 -7.54 0.02 -10.61
N PHE A 69 -8.30 0.66 -9.71
CA PHE A 69 -8.01 0.64 -8.27
C PHE A 69 -7.95 -0.78 -7.67
N ARG A 70 -8.74 -1.73 -8.18
CA ARG A 70 -8.68 -3.14 -7.73
C ARG A 70 -7.35 -3.82 -8.08
N VAL A 71 -6.78 -3.51 -9.25
CA VAL A 71 -5.43 -3.98 -9.63
C VAL A 71 -4.41 -3.42 -8.65
N ALA A 72 -4.50 -2.14 -8.30
CA ALA A 72 -3.60 -1.54 -7.31
C ALA A 72 -3.68 -2.22 -5.93
N LYS A 73 -4.88 -2.57 -5.48
CA LYS A 73 -5.05 -3.34 -4.24
C LYS A 73 -4.47 -4.76 -4.34
N LEU A 74 -4.63 -5.43 -5.48
CA LEU A 74 -4.02 -6.74 -5.72
C LEU A 74 -2.50 -6.66 -5.64
N LEU A 75 -1.87 -5.71 -6.35
CA LEU A 75 -0.41 -5.50 -6.31
C LEU A 75 0.12 -5.30 -4.89
N MET A 76 -0.59 -4.52 -4.07
CA MET A 76 -0.24 -4.33 -2.67
C MET A 76 -0.38 -5.61 -1.84
N ALA A 77 -1.46 -6.36 -2.01
CA ALA A 77 -1.71 -7.60 -1.27
C ALA A 77 -0.70 -8.70 -1.64
N LEU A 78 -0.35 -8.82 -2.93
CA LEU A 78 0.72 -9.70 -3.40
C LEU A 78 2.06 -9.32 -2.75
N ARG A 79 2.40 -8.03 -2.74
CA ARG A 79 3.64 -7.54 -2.11
C ARG A 79 3.71 -7.85 -0.61
N GLU A 80 2.59 -7.72 0.10
CA GLU A 80 2.48 -8.10 1.51
C GLU A 80 2.66 -9.61 1.72
N ALA A 81 2.19 -10.42 0.77
CA ALA A 81 2.41 -11.87 0.74
C ALA A 81 3.82 -12.29 0.25
N GLY A 82 4.73 -11.34 -0.02
CA GLY A 82 6.11 -11.62 -0.40
C GLY A 82 6.38 -11.68 -1.91
N ALA A 83 5.46 -11.19 -2.73
CA ALA A 83 5.68 -11.01 -4.17
C ALA A 83 6.87 -10.08 -4.45
N ARG A 84 7.71 -10.43 -5.43
CA ARG A 84 8.97 -9.74 -5.75
C ARG A 84 9.04 -9.25 -7.19
N ASP A 85 8.37 -9.93 -8.12
CA ASP A 85 8.42 -9.70 -9.57
C ASP A 85 7.26 -8.84 -10.10
N THR A 86 6.33 -8.48 -9.22
CA THR A 86 5.23 -7.55 -9.42
C THR A 86 5.61 -6.14 -9.00
N ALA A 87 5.09 -5.15 -9.72
CA ALA A 87 5.30 -3.75 -9.39
C ALA A 87 4.40 -3.27 -8.26
N LEU A 88 4.81 -2.17 -7.61
CA LEU A 88 3.88 -1.35 -6.83
C LEU A 88 2.90 -0.62 -7.77
N PRO A 89 1.67 -0.31 -7.31
CA PRO A 89 0.79 0.56 -8.06
C PRO A 89 1.38 1.97 -8.19
N HIS A 90 1.20 2.60 -9.34
CA HIS A 90 1.66 3.96 -9.59
C HIS A 90 0.50 4.95 -9.50
N CYS A 91 0.80 6.17 -9.06
CA CYS A 91 -0.18 7.24 -8.95
C CYS A 91 -0.61 7.75 -10.33
N GLY A 92 -1.92 7.87 -10.58
CA GLY A 92 -2.50 8.40 -11.81
C GLY A 92 -2.24 9.88 -12.09
N GLU A 93 -1.64 10.61 -11.15
CA GLU A 93 -1.33 12.04 -11.30
C GLU A 93 0.15 12.29 -11.50
N CYS A 94 0.99 11.72 -10.63
CA CYS A 94 2.43 12.02 -10.64
C CYS A 94 3.30 10.84 -11.12
N GLY A 95 2.69 9.70 -11.49
CA GLY A 95 3.39 8.54 -12.02
C GLY A 95 4.37 7.84 -11.07
N ARG A 96 4.42 8.19 -9.78
CA ARG A 96 5.36 7.56 -8.81
C ARG A 96 4.75 6.29 -8.20
N PRO A 97 5.58 5.27 -7.88
CA PRO A 97 5.11 4.09 -7.16
C PRO A 97 4.56 4.45 -5.78
N ARG A 98 3.55 3.70 -5.33
CA ARG A 98 2.82 3.93 -4.08
C ARG A 98 2.73 2.65 -3.26
N PRO A 99 3.26 2.63 -2.03
CA PRO A 99 3.07 1.50 -1.12
C PRO A 99 1.65 1.47 -0.52
N TYR A 100 0.94 2.62 -0.53
CA TYR A 100 -0.44 2.77 -0.06
C TYR A 100 -1.22 3.67 -1.01
N VAL A 101 -2.48 3.33 -1.27
CA VAL A 101 -3.31 4.00 -2.27
C VAL A 101 -4.70 4.37 -1.73
N GLY A 102 -5.23 5.47 -2.22
CA GLY A 102 -6.66 5.80 -2.18
C GLY A 102 -7.24 5.83 -3.59
N SER A 103 -8.56 6.04 -3.69
CA SER A 103 -9.25 6.25 -4.95
C SER A 103 -10.03 7.56 -4.93
N ARG A 104 -10.05 8.30 -6.05
CA ARG A 104 -10.91 9.50 -6.20
C ARG A 104 -12.33 9.17 -6.68
N SER A 105 -12.48 8.14 -7.51
CA SER A 105 -13.73 7.79 -8.19
C SER A 105 -13.95 6.28 -8.35
N GLY A 106 -13.24 5.48 -7.57
CA GLY A 106 -13.16 4.02 -7.78
C GLY A 106 -12.21 3.60 -8.91
N GLY A 107 -11.79 4.52 -9.80
CA GLY A 107 -10.91 4.24 -10.94
C GLY A 107 -9.45 4.65 -10.73
N ARG A 108 -9.20 5.93 -10.43
CA ARG A 108 -7.84 6.51 -10.40
C ARG A 108 -7.14 6.29 -9.05
N VAL A 109 -5.93 5.72 -9.10
CA VAL A 109 -5.02 5.55 -7.97
C VAL A 109 -4.40 6.89 -7.54
N VAL A 110 -4.58 7.25 -6.28
CA VAL A 110 -4.07 8.51 -5.69
C VAL A 110 -3.44 8.29 -4.32
N LYS A 111 -2.84 9.35 -3.75
CA LYS A 111 -2.45 9.33 -2.32
C LYS A 111 -3.72 9.18 -1.47
N PRO A 112 -3.73 8.30 -0.45
CA PRO A 112 -4.85 8.22 0.46
C PRO A 112 -4.95 9.47 1.35
N ALA A 113 -6.16 9.78 1.80
CA ALA A 113 -6.39 10.77 2.85
C ALA A 113 -5.98 10.20 4.21
N CYS A 114 -5.36 11.02 5.06
CA CYS A 114 -5.06 10.62 6.42
C CYS A 114 -6.36 10.44 7.23
N PRO A 115 -6.59 9.33 7.95
CA PRO A 115 -7.83 9.11 8.70
C PRO A 115 -8.01 10.05 9.90
N ARG A 116 -6.95 10.78 10.32
CA ARG A 116 -7.02 11.72 11.45
C ARG A 116 -7.18 13.18 11.06
N CYS A 117 -6.51 13.62 9.99
CA CYS A 117 -6.54 15.04 9.55
C CYS A 117 -7.15 15.24 8.16
N HIS A 118 -7.58 14.17 7.50
CA HIS A 118 -8.19 14.14 6.17
C HIS A 118 -7.36 14.71 5.02
N GLY A 119 -6.17 15.25 5.28
CA GLY A 119 -5.28 15.73 4.22
C GLY A 119 -4.73 14.60 3.35
N VAL A 120 -4.74 14.82 2.04
CA VAL A 120 -4.20 13.92 1.00
C VAL A 120 -2.68 14.04 0.96
N LYS A 121 -1.98 13.14 1.65
CA LYS A 121 -0.50 13.20 1.83
C LYS A 121 0.11 11.82 2.05
N ALA A 122 1.43 11.75 2.18
CA ALA A 122 2.10 10.48 2.49
C ALA A 122 1.72 10.01 3.90
N LEU A 123 1.21 8.78 4.01
CA LEU A 123 0.87 8.13 5.27
C LEU A 123 2.01 7.20 5.68
N SER A 124 3.06 7.80 6.24
CA SER A 124 4.35 7.15 6.46
C SER A 124 4.49 6.47 7.82
N LYS A 125 3.53 6.64 8.75
CA LYS A 125 3.60 6.11 10.11
C LYS A 125 2.42 5.21 10.39
N LEU A 126 2.63 4.15 11.17
CA LEU A 126 1.56 3.30 11.70
C LEU A 126 1.15 3.80 13.08
N LEU A 127 -0.15 3.86 13.32
CA LEU A 127 -0.75 4.23 14.59
C LEU A 127 -2.05 3.44 14.73
N ASP A 128 -2.18 2.64 15.79
CA ASP A 128 -3.36 1.81 16.07
C ASP A 128 -3.80 0.94 14.88
N GLY A 129 -2.83 0.33 14.19
CA GLY A 129 -3.08 -0.49 13.00
C GLY A 129 -3.41 0.29 11.71
N GLN A 130 -3.56 1.63 11.78
CA GLN A 130 -3.84 2.48 10.63
C GLN A 130 -2.62 3.30 10.21
N ARG A 131 -2.52 3.57 8.90
CA ARG A 131 -1.48 4.49 8.40
C ARG A 131 -1.92 5.93 8.54
N VAL A 132 -1.08 6.73 9.17
CA VAL A 132 -1.28 8.16 9.41
C VAL A 132 -0.12 8.98 8.86
N CYS A 133 -0.36 10.27 8.67
CA CYS A 133 0.69 11.18 8.24
C CYS A 133 1.71 11.44 9.36
N ARG A 134 2.95 11.80 8.98
CA ARG A 134 4.04 12.13 9.90
C ARG A 134 3.65 13.15 10.98
N ALA A 135 2.86 14.17 10.62
CA ALA A 135 2.42 15.22 11.55
C ALA A 135 1.40 14.71 12.58
N CYS A 136 0.42 13.91 12.16
CA CYS A 136 -0.54 13.30 13.10
C CYS A 136 0.16 12.33 14.06
N PHE A 137 1.12 11.55 13.57
CA PHE A 137 1.93 10.69 14.44
C PHE A 137 2.74 11.51 15.45
N ALA A 138 3.42 12.59 15.00
CA ALA A 138 4.19 13.46 15.89
C ALA A 138 3.32 14.04 17.02
N LYS A 139 2.11 14.50 16.69
CA LYS A 139 1.14 15.02 17.66
C LYS A 139 0.71 13.94 18.66
N HIS A 140 0.49 12.72 18.18
CA HIS A 140 0.12 11.60 19.04
C HIS A 140 1.26 11.16 19.97
N ALA A 141 2.49 11.09 19.46
CA ALA A 141 3.67 10.65 20.19
C ALA A 141 4.31 11.77 21.05
N ALA A 142 3.68 12.94 21.15
CA ALA A 142 4.27 14.08 21.83
C ALA A 142 4.25 13.86 23.35
N VAL A 143 5.42 13.97 23.98
CA VAL A 143 5.58 13.91 25.43
C VAL A 143 6.52 15.04 25.88
N PRO A 144 6.48 15.46 27.16
CA PRO A 144 7.41 16.44 27.69
C PRO A 144 8.86 15.96 27.56
N CYS A 145 9.75 16.82 27.08
CA CYS A 145 11.18 16.55 27.08
C CYS A 145 11.74 16.62 28.51
N ALA A 146 12.53 15.63 28.90
CA ALA A 146 13.13 15.56 30.24
C ALA A 146 14.10 16.72 30.54
N ARG A 147 14.68 17.34 29.50
CA ARG A 147 15.62 18.45 29.66
C ARG A 147 14.96 19.82 29.65
N CYS A 148 14.18 20.13 28.61
CA CYS A 148 13.64 21.47 28.39
C CYS A 148 12.13 21.58 28.65
N GLY A 149 11.46 20.50 29.04
CA GLY A 149 10.02 20.46 29.31
C GLY A 149 9.12 20.56 28.07
N ALA A 150 9.64 20.95 26.91
CA ALA A 150 8.81 21.15 25.72
C ALA A 150 8.15 19.86 25.23
N VAL A 151 6.86 19.94 24.91
CA VAL A 151 6.03 18.80 24.48
C VAL A 151 6.19 18.56 22.98
N ARG A 152 6.91 17.50 22.62
CA ARG A 152 7.22 17.13 21.22
C ARG A 152 7.39 15.62 21.11
N GLU A 153 7.40 15.10 19.88
CA GLU A 153 7.84 13.72 19.66
C GLU A 153 9.31 13.57 20.06
N PRO A 154 9.67 12.59 20.91
CA PRO A 154 11.05 12.34 21.29
C PRO A 154 11.92 11.98 20.08
N ALA A 155 13.10 12.57 19.99
CA ALA A 155 14.11 12.18 19.02
C ALA A 155 14.92 10.98 19.50
N THR A 156 15.15 10.90 20.81
CA THR A 156 15.84 9.78 21.46
C THR A 156 15.39 9.66 22.92
N ARG A 157 15.98 8.70 23.63
CA ARG A 157 15.97 8.62 25.09
C ARG A 157 17.40 8.75 25.63
N ASP A 158 17.55 9.31 26.82
CA ASP A 158 18.85 9.40 27.52
C ASP A 158 19.23 8.08 28.22
N ALA A 159 20.35 8.09 28.96
CA ALA A 159 20.84 6.92 29.69
C ALA A 159 19.88 6.43 30.79
N ALA A 160 19.03 7.31 31.33
CA ALA A 160 17.97 6.97 32.27
C ALA A 160 16.66 6.57 31.57
N GLY A 161 16.64 6.50 30.24
CA GLY A 161 15.47 6.16 29.42
C GLY A 161 14.48 7.30 29.23
N GLN A 162 14.80 8.53 29.66
CA GLN A 162 13.89 9.67 29.59
C GLN A 162 13.89 10.31 28.20
N PRO A 163 12.74 10.80 27.70
CA PRO A 163 12.62 11.31 26.35
C PRO A 163 13.34 12.65 26.15
N LEU A 164 14.15 12.73 25.09
CA LEU A 164 14.80 13.96 24.65
C LEU A 164 14.24 14.43 23.31
N CYS A 165 13.90 15.73 23.22
CA CYS A 165 13.44 16.33 21.97
C CYS A 165 14.61 16.52 20.97
N PRO A 166 14.34 16.72 19.66
CA PRO A 166 15.39 16.91 18.65
C PRO A 166 16.39 18.03 18.99
N ASN A 167 15.91 19.13 19.58
CA ASN A 167 16.77 20.26 19.92
C ASN A 167 17.75 19.90 21.05
N CYS A 168 17.26 19.25 22.11
CA CYS A 168 18.11 18.84 23.22
C CYS A 168 19.09 17.73 22.83
N LEU A 169 18.74 16.89 21.86
CA LEU A 169 19.64 15.87 21.30
C LEU A 169 20.82 16.50 20.54
N ILE A 170 20.58 17.55 19.75
CA ILE A 170 21.66 18.17 18.96
C ILE A 170 22.62 18.94 19.87
N VAL A 171 22.10 19.61 20.90
CA VAL A 171 22.91 20.36 21.87
C VAL A 171 23.80 19.44 22.74
N THR A 172 23.48 18.14 22.88
CA THR A 172 24.34 17.18 23.59
C THR A 172 25.59 16.70 22.87
N ARG A 173 25.78 17.03 21.58
CA ARG A 173 26.92 16.53 20.78
C ARG A 173 28.08 17.53 20.64
N SER A 174 28.12 18.56 21.47
CA SER A 174 29.20 19.56 21.48
C SER A 174 29.97 19.53 22.80
N ILE A 175 30.72 18.45 23.04
CA ILE A 175 31.90 18.39 23.93
C ILE A 175 32.87 17.41 23.29
#